data_AF-A0A2E2EDH5-F1
#
_entry.id   AF-A0A2E2EDH5-F1
#
_cell.length_a   1.000
_cell.length_b   1.000
_cell.length_c   1.000
_cell.angle_alpha   90.00
_cell.angle_beta   90.00
_cell.angle_gamma   90.00
#
_symmetry.space_group_name_H-M   'P 1'
#
loop_
_entity.id
_entity.type
_entity.pdbx_description
1 polymer ?
#
loop_
_entity_poly.entity_id
_entity_poly.type
_entity_poly.pdbx_seq_one_letter_code
_entity_poly.pdbx_strand_id
1 'polypeptide(L)'
;MQAITKLSKTRLSTAILIFMSIFFMSCEKNEFAAQGLFTNWKAPQKISRSIASVKPTDKEVVHIIQYQDPKQILIYCKLNTTKVKACYNIHANQVLNKYKKDYGPFKSVELEHLKQQFSYQDVDQKLQAILKDVEMKTSKKVKKLVTARKNFCQKNSKYFLEKCLTQYLEKDTFTVLNQFHGKHKMNGHEYLFLKKEINKQLKKKLLKAKAFIKKQQAI
;
A
#
# COMPACT_ATOMS: atom_id res chain seq x y z
N MET A 1 -33.57 29.51 -43.72
CA MET A 1 -32.58 30.27 -42.92
C MET A 1 -32.52 29.73 -41.47
N GLN A 2 -32.24 28.44 -41.27
CA GLN A 2 -32.27 27.80 -39.92
C GLN A 2 -31.05 26.88 -39.64
N ALA A 3 -30.06 26.83 -40.53
CA ALA A 3 -28.89 25.96 -40.36
C ALA A 3 -27.74 26.59 -39.53
N ILE A 4 -27.73 27.92 -39.35
CA ILE A 4 -26.59 28.65 -38.79
C ILE A 4 -26.62 28.68 -37.24
N THR A 5 -27.80 28.54 -36.61
CA THR A 5 -27.94 28.65 -35.15
C THR A 5 -27.65 27.35 -34.37
N LYS A 6 -27.63 26.18 -35.03
CA LYS A 6 -27.29 24.90 -34.36
C LYS A 6 -25.78 24.66 -34.22
N LEU A 7 -24.94 25.32 -35.02
CA LEU A 7 -23.48 25.15 -35.02
C LEU A 7 -22.78 25.91 -33.89
N SER A 8 -23.37 26.98 -33.33
CA SER A 8 -22.74 27.74 -32.25
C SER A 8 -22.90 27.08 -30.87
N LYS A 9 -24.05 26.45 -30.60
CA LYS A 9 -24.33 25.78 -29.31
C LYS A 9 -23.51 24.50 -29.11
N THR A 10 -23.23 23.76 -30.18
CA THR A 10 -22.34 22.58 -30.13
C THR A 10 -20.90 22.99 -29.88
N ARG A 11 -20.38 24.02 -30.54
CA ARG A 11 -19.00 24.51 -30.32
C ARG A 11 -18.76 25.05 -28.91
N LEU A 12 -19.75 25.73 -28.32
CA LEU A 12 -19.68 26.23 -26.95
C LEU A 12 -19.65 25.09 -25.91
N SER A 13 -20.42 24.03 -26.15
CA SER A 13 -20.46 22.86 -25.27
C SER A 13 -19.15 22.05 -25.30
N THR A 14 -18.52 21.91 -26.48
CA THR A 14 -17.22 21.24 -26.59
C THR A 14 -16.10 22.03 -25.93
N ALA A 15 -16.13 23.36 -26.02
CA ALA A 15 -15.14 24.23 -25.39
C ALA A 15 -15.19 24.13 -23.84
N ILE A 16 -16.39 24.06 -23.26
CA ILE A 16 -16.58 23.89 -21.81
C ILE A 16 -16.08 22.51 -21.33
N LEU A 17 -16.33 21.46 -22.10
CA LEU A 17 -15.84 20.10 -21.79
C LEU A 17 -14.31 20.02 -21.83
N ILE A 18 -13.65 20.68 -22.80
CA ILE A 18 -12.19 20.73 -22.87
C ILE A 18 -11.63 21.55 -21.70
N PHE A 19 -12.23 22.70 -21.35
CA PHE A 19 -11.78 23.51 -20.23
C PHE A 19 -11.88 22.77 -18.89
N MET A 20 -12.96 22.03 -18.66
CA MET A 20 -13.11 21.18 -17.47
C MET A 20 -12.03 20.09 -17.41
N SER A 21 -11.69 19.45 -18.54
CA SER A 21 -10.65 18.40 -18.56
C SER A 21 -9.25 18.91 -18.17
N ILE A 22 -8.94 20.18 -18.45
CA ILE A 22 -7.65 20.80 -18.08
C ILE A 22 -7.57 21.06 -16.57
N PHE A 23 -8.69 21.42 -15.92
CA PHE A 23 -8.75 21.58 -14.46
C PHE A 23 -8.61 20.25 -13.72
N PHE A 24 -9.15 19.15 -14.26
CA PHE A 24 -8.97 17.82 -13.66
C PHE A 24 -7.56 17.25 -13.83
N MET A 25 -6.82 17.63 -14.88
CA MET A 25 -5.41 17.21 -15.06
C MET A 25 -4.42 17.87 -14.08
N SER A 26 -4.79 18.99 -13.45
CA SER A 26 -3.91 19.71 -12.51
C SER A 26 -4.00 19.22 -11.05
N CYS A 27 -4.78 18.17 -10.78
CA CYS A 27 -4.97 17.63 -9.43
C CYS A 27 -4.42 16.20 -9.23
N GLU A 28 -3.57 15.70 -10.12
CA GLU A 28 -2.76 14.49 -9.86
C GLU A 28 -1.36 14.90 -9.42
N LYS A 29 -1.25 15.57 -8.26
CA LYS A 29 0.04 15.52 -7.57
C LYS A 29 0.19 14.08 -7.08
N ASN A 30 1.25 13.40 -7.53
CA ASN A 30 1.68 12.09 -7.04
C ASN A 30 2.09 12.18 -5.56
N GLU A 31 1.12 12.42 -4.69
CA GLU A 31 1.31 12.60 -3.26
C GLU A 31 1.09 11.25 -2.58
N PHE A 32 2.19 10.56 -2.29
CA PHE A 32 2.17 9.54 -1.25
C PHE A 32 1.95 10.22 0.11
N ALA A 33 1.25 9.53 1.00
CA ALA A 33 1.01 10.05 2.33
C ALA A 33 2.35 10.26 3.06
N ALA A 34 2.48 11.34 3.83
CA ALA A 34 3.67 11.55 4.67
C ALA A 34 3.81 10.43 5.72
N GLN A 35 2.67 10.00 6.28
CA GLN A 35 2.58 9.04 7.38
C GLN A 35 1.37 8.11 7.24
N GLY A 36 1.36 7.04 8.02
CA GLY A 36 0.23 6.13 8.15
C GLY A 36 0.39 5.13 9.30
N LEU A 37 -0.46 4.11 9.32
CA LEU A 37 -0.39 3.02 10.29
C LEU A 37 1.00 2.39 10.35
N PHE A 38 1.62 2.19 9.18
CA PHE A 38 2.90 1.49 9.06
C PHE A 38 4.06 2.35 9.55
N THR A 39 3.89 3.67 9.58
CA THR A 39 4.88 4.61 10.13
C THR A 39 5.16 4.34 11.59
N ASN A 40 4.10 4.13 12.37
CA ASN A 40 4.18 3.91 13.81
C ASN A 40 4.06 2.43 14.19
N TRP A 41 4.30 1.51 13.24
CA TRP A 41 4.10 0.09 13.47
C TRP A 41 5.06 -0.45 14.54
N LYS A 42 4.51 -0.75 15.73
CA LYS A 42 5.29 -1.08 16.91
C LYS A 42 6.42 -0.06 17.14
N ALA A 43 6.15 1.22 16.85
CA ALA A 43 7.06 2.28 17.31
C ALA A 43 7.29 1.99 18.80
N PRO A 44 8.52 1.70 19.23
CA PRO A 44 8.75 1.60 20.64
C PRO A 44 8.26 2.93 21.21
N GLN A 45 7.51 2.89 22.31
CA GLN A 45 7.24 4.04 23.16
C GLN A 45 8.55 4.56 23.78
N LYS A 46 9.60 4.72 22.96
CA LYS A 46 10.96 5.16 23.25
C LYS A 46 11.32 6.42 22.49
N ILE A 47 10.35 7.13 21.92
CA ILE A 47 10.43 8.59 22.02
C ILE A 47 10.02 8.87 23.46
N SER A 48 11.01 8.85 24.35
CA SER A 48 10.83 9.37 25.70
C SER A 48 10.06 10.68 25.60
N ARG A 49 9.07 10.89 26.47
CA ARG A 49 8.33 12.17 26.55
C ARG A 49 9.26 13.37 26.80
N SER A 50 10.54 13.14 27.10
CA SER A 50 11.59 14.14 27.13
C SER A 50 12.41 14.17 25.84
N ILE A 51 12.31 15.27 25.09
CA ILE A 51 13.21 15.65 23.97
C ILE A 51 14.69 15.66 24.41
N ALA A 52 14.95 15.75 25.72
CA ALA A 52 16.28 15.77 26.35
C ALA A 52 17.05 14.44 26.27
N SER A 53 16.40 13.29 26.04
CA SER A 53 17.07 11.97 26.06
C SER A 53 17.37 11.40 24.66
N VAL A 54 17.05 12.15 23.60
CA VAL A 54 17.38 11.78 22.21
C VAL A 54 18.77 12.31 21.89
N LYS A 55 19.70 11.44 21.48
CA LYS A 55 21.05 11.87 21.09
C LYS A 55 20.94 12.92 19.97
N PRO A 56 21.81 13.97 19.94
CA PRO A 56 21.71 15.05 18.97
C PRO A 56 21.65 14.58 17.50
N THR A 57 22.40 13.53 17.17
CA THR A 57 22.46 12.88 15.84
C THR A 57 21.15 12.23 15.38
N ASP A 58 20.22 11.94 16.31
CA ASP A 58 18.94 11.31 15.99
C ASP A 58 17.85 12.34 15.70
N LYS A 59 18.03 13.62 16.07
CA LYS A 59 16.98 14.64 15.95
C LYS A 59 16.63 14.96 14.51
N GLU A 60 17.63 15.13 13.65
CA GLU A 60 17.41 15.45 12.23
C GLU A 60 16.83 14.26 11.47
N VAL A 61 17.31 13.04 11.77
CA VAL A 61 16.78 11.80 11.20
C VAL A 61 15.33 11.56 11.64
N VAL A 62 14.99 11.85 12.90
CA VAL A 62 13.60 11.81 13.36
C VAL A 62 12.75 12.85 12.64
N HIS A 63 13.25 14.08 12.47
CA HIS A 63 12.51 15.15 11.81
C HIS A 63 12.20 14.83 10.35
N ILE A 64 13.16 14.28 9.59
CA ILE A 64 12.90 13.89 8.21
C ILE A 64 11.99 12.67 8.08
N ILE A 65 12.06 11.70 8.99
CA ILE A 65 11.10 10.58 9.03
C ILE A 65 9.69 11.07 9.36
N GLN A 66 9.57 12.10 10.21
CA GLN A 66 8.29 12.76 10.49
C GLN A 66 7.79 13.57 9.30
N TYR A 67 8.69 14.24 8.58
CA TYR A 67 8.38 14.96 7.34
C TYR A 67 7.88 14.01 6.26
N GLN A 68 8.56 12.88 6.07
CA GLN A 68 8.16 11.84 5.12
C GLN A 68 8.71 10.48 5.54
N ASP A 69 7.82 9.56 5.87
CA ASP A 69 8.23 8.19 6.15
C ASP A 69 8.60 7.45 4.85
N PRO A 70 9.82 6.90 4.73
CA PRO A 70 10.24 6.16 3.54
C PRO A 70 9.36 4.93 3.26
N LYS A 71 8.70 4.34 4.26
CA LYS A 71 7.77 3.22 4.04
C LYS A 71 6.58 3.65 3.18
N GLN A 72 6.09 4.87 3.32
CA GLN A 72 4.96 5.35 2.51
C GLN A 72 5.36 5.54 1.03
N ILE A 73 6.59 6.00 0.79
CA ILE A 73 7.17 6.04 -0.56
C ILE A 73 7.21 4.64 -1.17
N LEU A 74 7.69 3.66 -0.40
CA LEU A 74 7.79 2.28 -0.87
C LEU A 74 6.42 1.66 -1.15
N ILE A 75 5.43 1.91 -0.28
CA ILE A 75 4.04 1.45 -0.48
C ILE A 75 3.48 2.01 -1.78
N TYR A 76 3.63 3.31 -2.01
CA TYR A 76 3.24 3.97 -3.25
C TYR A 76 3.92 3.31 -4.47
N CYS A 77 5.23 3.08 -4.42
CA CYS A 77 5.94 2.46 -5.54
C CYS A 77 5.50 1.01 -5.80
N LYS A 78 5.23 0.22 -4.75
CA LYS A 78 4.67 -1.13 -4.88
C LYS A 78 3.24 -1.15 -5.44
N LEU A 79 2.50 -0.06 -5.28
CA LEU A 79 1.15 0.07 -5.83
C LEU A 79 1.15 0.45 -7.31
N ASN A 80 2.08 1.31 -7.73
CA ASN A 80 2.02 2.02 -9.00
C ASN A 80 3.00 1.54 -10.07
N THR A 81 3.99 0.70 -9.73
CA THR A 81 4.95 0.21 -10.73
C THR A 81 5.47 -1.21 -10.45
N THR A 82 5.93 -1.88 -11.50
CA THR A 82 6.71 -3.12 -11.41
C THR A 82 8.19 -2.85 -11.10
N LYS A 83 8.72 -1.67 -11.49
CA LYS A 83 10.10 -1.25 -11.24
C LYS A 83 10.24 -0.57 -9.87
N VAL A 84 9.83 -1.29 -8.81
CA VAL A 84 9.65 -0.74 -7.45
C VAL A 84 10.91 -0.06 -6.91
N LYS A 85 12.09 -0.70 -7.03
CA LYS A 85 13.36 -0.13 -6.52
C LYS A 85 13.73 1.17 -7.22
N ALA A 86 13.55 1.24 -8.55
CA ALA A 86 13.85 2.44 -9.31
C ALA A 86 12.90 3.59 -8.93
N CYS A 87 11.59 3.32 -8.86
CA CYS A 87 10.59 4.29 -8.38
C CYS A 87 10.93 4.80 -6.97
N TYR A 88 11.24 3.89 -6.06
CA TYR A 88 11.55 4.23 -4.68
C TYR A 88 12.77 5.14 -4.61
N ASN A 89 13.86 4.79 -5.30
CA ASN A 89 15.08 5.60 -5.29
C ASN A 89 14.85 7.01 -5.86
N ILE A 90 14.05 7.13 -6.93
CA ILE A 90 13.70 8.44 -7.50
C ILE A 90 12.96 9.30 -6.47
N HIS A 91 11.88 8.77 -5.88
CA HIS A 91 11.07 9.53 -4.94
C HIS A 91 11.78 9.79 -3.60
N ALA A 92 12.55 8.84 -3.10
CA ALA A 92 13.38 9.03 -1.90
C ALA A 92 14.38 10.18 -2.11
N ASN A 93 15.07 10.22 -3.25
CA ASN A 93 15.99 11.31 -3.58
C ASN A 93 15.25 12.66 -3.74
N GLN A 94 14.06 12.67 -4.34
CA GLN A 94 13.24 13.88 -4.44
C GLN A 94 12.85 14.42 -3.06
N VAL A 95 12.45 13.53 -2.15
CA VAL A 95 12.10 13.89 -0.75
C VAL A 95 13.33 14.44 -0.02
N LEU A 96 14.47 13.78 -0.12
CA LEU A 96 15.73 14.22 0.51
C LEU A 96 16.18 15.58 -0.03
N ASN A 97 16.12 15.78 -1.35
CA ASN A 97 16.50 17.05 -1.99
C ASN A 97 15.54 18.18 -1.61
N LYS A 98 14.23 17.88 -1.54
CA LYS A 98 13.23 18.86 -1.10
C LYS A 98 13.43 19.24 0.36
N TYR A 99 13.63 18.26 1.23
CA TYR A 99 13.95 18.51 2.64
C TYR A 99 15.21 19.36 2.79
N LYS A 100 16.28 19.06 2.05
CA LYS A 100 17.51 19.85 2.04
C LYS A 100 17.29 21.30 1.60
N LYS A 101 16.39 21.51 0.63
CA LYS A 101 16.01 22.86 0.16
C LYS A 101 15.25 23.63 1.25
N ASP A 102 14.34 22.96 1.94
CA ASP A 102 13.42 23.59 2.90
C ASP A 102 14.07 23.83 4.27
N TYR A 103 15.00 22.97 4.70
CA TYR A 103 15.58 22.97 6.06
C TYR A 103 17.11 23.12 6.11
N GLY A 104 17.79 23.16 4.97
CA GLY A 104 19.26 23.30 4.88
C GLY A 104 20.01 21.97 4.69
N PRO A 105 21.35 22.02 4.54
CA PRO A 105 22.18 20.83 4.29
C PRO A 105 22.31 19.93 5.54
N PHE A 106 22.32 18.62 5.30
CA PHE A 106 22.58 17.60 6.32
C PHE A 106 24.00 17.73 6.90
N LYS A 107 24.19 17.53 8.21
CA LYS A 107 25.55 17.40 8.78
C LYS A 107 26.16 16.04 8.42
N SER A 108 27.49 15.96 8.35
CA SER A 108 28.20 14.78 7.82
C SER A 108 27.89 13.47 8.55
N VAL A 109 27.80 13.50 9.90
CA VAL A 109 27.52 12.33 10.74
C VAL A 109 26.07 11.84 10.59
N GLU A 110 25.15 12.74 10.22
CA GLU A 110 23.71 12.44 10.04
C GLU A 110 23.42 11.88 8.65
N LEU A 111 24.24 12.22 7.65
CA LEU A 111 24.06 11.80 6.25
C LEU A 111 24.17 10.27 6.08
N GLU A 112 25.10 9.62 6.75
CA GLU A 112 25.26 8.15 6.64
C GLU A 112 24.11 7.40 7.29
N HIS A 113 23.66 7.83 8.48
CA HIS A 113 22.49 7.24 9.12
C HIS A 113 21.23 7.48 8.29
N LEU A 114 21.09 8.66 7.68
CA LEU A 114 19.98 8.98 6.80
C LEU A 114 19.97 8.11 5.54
N LYS A 115 21.13 7.92 4.88
CA LYS A 115 21.28 7.01 3.74
C LYS A 115 20.86 5.59 4.08
N GLN A 116 21.18 5.11 5.28
CA GLN A 116 20.76 3.78 5.74
C GLN A 116 19.24 3.71 5.93
N GLN A 117 18.64 4.66 6.64
CA GLN A 117 17.19 4.70 6.93
C GLN A 117 16.33 4.90 5.67
N PHE A 118 16.86 5.56 4.65
CA PHE A 118 16.22 5.72 3.34
C PHE A 118 16.70 4.69 2.30
N SER A 119 17.54 3.73 2.68
CA SER A 119 17.96 2.69 1.74
C SER A 119 16.79 1.76 1.38
N TYR A 120 16.67 1.43 0.10
CA TYR A 120 15.59 0.54 -0.37
C TYR A 120 15.56 -0.79 0.39
N GLN A 121 16.74 -1.38 0.64
CA GLN A 121 16.85 -2.70 1.27
C GLN A 121 16.33 -2.67 2.72
N ASP A 122 16.75 -1.69 3.51
CA ASP A 122 16.34 -1.56 4.91
C ASP A 122 14.82 -1.28 5.01
N VAL A 123 14.31 -0.38 4.16
CA VAL A 123 12.90 -0.02 4.16
C VAL A 123 12.01 -1.16 3.69
N ASP A 124 12.44 -1.93 2.69
CA ASP A 124 11.72 -3.13 2.26
C ASP A 124 11.74 -4.21 3.34
N GLN A 125 12.87 -4.44 4.01
CA GLN A 125 12.94 -5.38 5.14
C GLN A 125 12.02 -4.98 6.29
N LYS A 126 12.00 -3.70 6.68
CA LYS A 126 11.09 -3.16 7.69
C LYS A 126 9.63 -3.37 7.27
N LEU A 127 9.28 -3.06 6.02
CA LEU A 127 7.93 -3.28 5.51
C LEU A 127 7.54 -4.77 5.49
N GLN A 128 8.46 -5.68 5.12
CA GLN A 128 8.21 -7.12 5.18
C GLN A 128 8.00 -7.62 6.62
N ALA A 129 8.73 -7.08 7.60
CA ALA A 129 8.52 -7.41 9.01
C ALA A 129 7.13 -6.98 9.50
N ILE A 130 6.67 -5.79 9.09
CA ILE A 130 5.31 -5.32 9.33
C ILE A 130 4.28 -6.28 8.72
N LEU A 131 4.47 -6.65 7.45
CA LEU A 131 3.57 -7.56 6.75
C LEU A 131 3.46 -8.92 7.43
N LYS A 132 4.56 -9.50 7.91
CA LYS A 132 4.54 -10.74 8.70
C LYS A 132 3.65 -10.62 9.94
N ASP A 133 3.72 -9.48 10.64
CA ASP A 133 2.90 -9.24 11.84
C ASP A 133 1.41 -9.03 11.49
N VAL A 134 1.11 -8.33 10.39
CA VAL A 134 -0.26 -8.24 9.84
C VAL A 134 -0.79 -9.61 9.47
N GLU A 135 0.01 -10.46 8.82
CA GLU A 135 -0.36 -11.82 8.47
C GLU A 135 -0.69 -12.68 9.70
N MET A 136 0.08 -12.54 10.79
CA MET A 136 -0.21 -13.21 12.05
C MET A 136 -1.55 -12.74 12.62
N LYS A 137 -1.81 -11.43 12.66
CA LYS A 137 -3.05 -10.82 13.17
C LYS A 137 -4.29 -11.22 12.36
N THR A 138 -4.15 -11.44 11.05
CA THR A 138 -5.25 -11.81 10.15
C THR A 138 -5.40 -13.33 9.97
N SER A 139 -4.42 -14.13 10.42
CA SER A 139 -4.30 -15.57 10.18
C SER A 139 -5.57 -16.37 10.53
N LYS A 140 -6.17 -16.14 11.71
CA LYS A 140 -7.37 -16.85 12.18
C LYS A 140 -8.54 -16.65 11.23
N LYS A 141 -8.78 -15.41 10.78
CA LYS A 141 -9.88 -15.09 9.87
C LYS A 141 -9.64 -15.70 8.49
N VAL A 142 -8.42 -15.57 7.97
CA VAL A 142 -8.01 -16.19 6.70
C VAL A 142 -8.19 -17.70 6.73
N LYS A 143 -7.76 -18.38 7.81
CA LYS A 143 -7.93 -19.84 7.96
C LYS A 143 -9.40 -20.24 7.93
N LYS A 144 -10.27 -19.54 8.67
CA LYS A 144 -11.72 -19.79 8.66
C LYS A 144 -12.32 -19.69 7.26
N LEU A 145 -11.97 -18.65 6.51
CA LEU A 145 -12.46 -18.45 5.14
C LEU A 145 -11.97 -19.58 4.22
N VAL A 146 -10.67 -19.90 4.24
CA VAL A 146 -10.11 -20.99 3.42
C VAL A 146 -10.78 -22.33 3.74
N THR A 147 -11.00 -22.67 5.01
CA THR A 147 -11.70 -23.90 5.41
C THR A 147 -13.15 -23.90 4.91
N ALA A 148 -13.88 -22.79 5.04
CA ALA A 148 -15.25 -22.68 4.55
C ALA A 148 -15.32 -22.90 3.03
N ARG A 149 -14.43 -22.27 2.25
CA ARG A 149 -14.35 -22.46 0.79
C ARG A 149 -13.98 -23.88 0.41
N LYS A 150 -12.99 -24.47 1.10
CA LYS A 150 -12.57 -25.86 0.92
C LYS A 150 -13.76 -26.81 1.07
N ASN A 151 -14.47 -26.72 2.20
CA ASN A 151 -15.59 -27.60 2.52
C ASN A 151 -16.75 -27.43 1.53
N PHE A 152 -17.06 -26.19 1.13
CA PHE A 152 -18.08 -25.91 0.13
C PHE A 152 -17.72 -26.53 -1.23
N CYS A 153 -16.50 -26.29 -1.73
CA CYS A 153 -16.10 -26.75 -3.04
C CYS A 153 -15.90 -28.26 -3.12
N GLN A 154 -15.43 -28.89 -2.05
CA GLN A 154 -15.30 -30.35 -1.98
C GLN A 154 -16.65 -31.06 -2.13
N LYS A 155 -17.74 -30.46 -1.63
CA LYS A 155 -19.11 -31.00 -1.77
C LYS A 155 -19.75 -30.69 -3.12
N ASN A 156 -19.46 -29.53 -3.70
CA ASN A 156 -20.26 -28.98 -4.81
C ASN A 156 -19.51 -28.89 -6.15
N SER A 157 -18.21 -29.17 -6.21
CA SER A 157 -17.43 -29.02 -7.44
C SER A 157 -16.35 -30.10 -7.59
N LYS A 158 -16.55 -31.00 -8.56
CA LYS A 158 -15.55 -32.00 -8.97
C LYS A 158 -14.60 -31.46 -10.04
N TYR A 159 -15.16 -30.83 -11.09
CA TYR A 159 -14.40 -30.43 -12.27
C TYR A 159 -13.84 -28.99 -12.18
N PHE A 160 -14.64 -28.03 -11.73
CA PHE A 160 -14.29 -26.59 -11.71
C PHE A 160 -13.77 -26.11 -10.36
N LEU A 161 -12.94 -26.92 -9.71
CA LEU A 161 -12.51 -26.71 -8.33
C LEU A 161 -11.78 -25.37 -8.11
N GLU A 162 -10.92 -24.97 -9.05
CA GLU A 162 -10.19 -23.69 -8.93
C GLU A 162 -11.12 -22.48 -8.99
N LYS A 163 -12.06 -22.48 -9.94
CA LYS A 163 -13.07 -21.43 -10.07
C LYS A 163 -13.93 -21.37 -8.81
N CYS A 164 -14.38 -22.54 -8.31
CA CYS A 164 -15.15 -22.61 -7.08
C CYS A 164 -14.40 -22.01 -5.87
N LEU A 165 -13.10 -22.33 -5.73
CA LEU A 165 -12.30 -21.86 -4.60
C LEU A 165 -12.02 -20.36 -4.67
N THR A 166 -11.87 -19.80 -5.87
CA THR A 166 -11.44 -18.41 -6.07
C THR A 166 -12.57 -17.43 -6.38
N GLN A 167 -13.79 -17.89 -6.67
CA GLN A 167 -14.92 -17.00 -7.00
C GLN A 167 -15.26 -15.96 -5.93
N TYR A 168 -14.97 -16.24 -4.65
CA TYR A 168 -15.22 -15.33 -3.53
C TYR A 168 -13.97 -14.56 -3.07
N LEU A 169 -12.86 -14.66 -3.81
CA LEU A 169 -11.56 -14.13 -3.39
C LEU A 169 -11.63 -12.64 -3.07
N GLU A 170 -12.33 -11.84 -3.89
CA GLU A 170 -12.48 -10.41 -3.66
C GLU A 170 -13.30 -10.10 -2.39
N LYS A 171 -14.48 -10.72 -2.26
CA LYS A 171 -15.32 -10.58 -1.05
C LYS A 171 -14.59 -10.98 0.22
N ASP A 172 -13.87 -12.10 0.17
CA ASP A 172 -13.10 -12.62 1.30
C ASP A 172 -11.91 -11.71 1.63
N THR A 173 -11.27 -11.11 0.62
CA THR A 173 -10.21 -10.10 0.77
C THR A 173 -10.74 -8.88 1.54
N PHE A 174 -11.85 -8.29 1.07
CA PHE A 174 -12.46 -7.14 1.74
C PHE A 174 -12.93 -7.46 3.16
N THR A 175 -13.45 -8.67 3.38
CA THR A 175 -13.87 -9.10 4.73
C THR A 175 -12.69 -9.09 5.72
N VAL A 176 -11.52 -9.61 5.32
CA VAL A 176 -10.32 -9.59 6.16
C VAL A 176 -9.78 -8.17 6.31
N LEU A 177 -9.71 -7.43 5.21
CA LEU A 177 -9.18 -6.06 5.19
C LEU A 177 -10.00 -5.10 6.05
N ASN A 178 -11.34 -5.11 5.92
CA ASN A 178 -12.23 -4.24 6.69
C ASN A 178 -12.18 -4.56 8.18
N GLN A 179 -12.10 -5.85 8.54
CA GLN A 179 -11.95 -6.27 9.93
C GLN A 179 -10.61 -5.78 10.51
N PHE A 180 -9.54 -5.83 9.72
CA PHE A 180 -8.24 -5.32 10.14
C PHE A 180 -8.25 -3.80 10.26
N HIS A 181 -8.78 -3.09 9.26
CA HIS A 181 -8.88 -1.63 9.21
C HIS A 181 -9.74 -1.06 10.36
N GLY A 182 -10.85 -1.73 10.71
CA GLY A 182 -11.69 -1.32 11.83
C GLY A 182 -10.96 -1.32 13.18
N LYS A 183 -9.88 -2.10 13.32
CA LYS A 183 -9.02 -2.11 14.51
C LYS A 183 -7.74 -1.29 14.35
N HIS A 184 -7.32 -1.06 13.11
CA HIS A 184 -6.07 -0.42 12.75
C HIS A 184 -6.34 0.55 11.61
N LYS A 185 -6.63 1.81 11.95
CA LYS A 185 -6.90 2.85 10.96
C LYS A 185 -5.67 3.03 10.06
N MET A 186 -5.90 2.95 8.75
CA MET A 186 -4.89 3.06 7.70
C MET A 186 -5.21 4.25 6.79
N ASN A 187 -4.19 4.81 6.16
CA ASN A 187 -4.41 5.73 5.05
C ASN A 187 -4.83 4.95 3.78
N GLY A 188 -5.24 5.68 2.72
CA GLY A 188 -5.73 5.06 1.48
C GLY A 188 -4.68 4.17 0.78
N HIS A 189 -3.42 4.61 0.74
CA HIS A 189 -2.32 3.85 0.13
C HIS A 189 -2.06 2.53 0.87
N GLU A 190 -1.97 2.57 2.20
CA GLU A 190 -1.81 1.39 3.04
C GLU A 190 -2.98 0.42 2.89
N TYR A 191 -4.21 0.95 2.84
CA TYR A 191 -5.42 0.15 2.65
C TYR A 191 -5.40 -0.61 1.32
N LEU A 192 -5.09 0.09 0.21
CA LEU A 192 -4.97 -0.51 -1.12
C LEU A 192 -3.81 -1.52 -1.19
N PHE A 193 -2.69 -1.20 -0.53
CA PHE A 193 -1.53 -2.09 -0.48
C PHE A 193 -1.84 -3.38 0.28
N LEU A 194 -2.43 -3.29 1.47
CA LEU A 194 -2.88 -4.47 2.20
C LEU A 194 -3.97 -5.25 1.47
N LYS A 195 -4.86 -4.58 0.72
CA LYS A 195 -5.82 -5.29 -0.16
C LYS A 195 -5.08 -6.25 -1.10
N LYS A 196 -4.03 -5.76 -1.78
CA LYS A 196 -3.22 -6.59 -2.71
C LYS A 196 -2.52 -7.73 -1.98
N GLU A 197 -1.90 -7.47 -0.83
CA GLU A 197 -1.17 -8.50 -0.07
C GLU A 197 -2.10 -9.57 0.53
N ILE A 198 -3.23 -9.19 1.13
CA ILE A 198 -4.24 -10.13 1.64
C ILE A 198 -4.80 -10.98 0.50
N ASN A 199 -5.10 -10.38 -0.65
CA ASN A 199 -5.59 -11.11 -1.82
C ASN A 199 -4.60 -12.18 -2.27
N LYS A 200 -3.32 -11.81 -2.41
CA LYS A 200 -2.23 -12.73 -2.76
C LYS A 200 -2.12 -13.87 -1.75
N GLN A 201 -2.20 -13.57 -0.46
CA GLN A 201 -2.15 -14.56 0.62
C GLN A 201 -3.33 -15.54 0.56
N LEU A 202 -4.56 -15.03 0.40
CA LEU A 202 -5.78 -15.84 0.28
C LEU A 202 -5.71 -16.73 -0.96
N LYS A 203 -5.39 -16.17 -2.13
CA LYS A 203 -5.26 -16.93 -3.38
C LYS A 203 -4.24 -18.06 -3.24
N LYS A 204 -3.07 -17.79 -2.66
CA LYS A 204 -2.05 -18.82 -2.39
C LYS A 204 -2.58 -19.94 -1.49
N LYS A 205 -3.30 -19.61 -0.42
CA LYS A 205 -3.86 -20.61 0.51
C LYS A 205 -5.00 -21.43 -0.12
N LEU A 206 -5.86 -20.80 -0.93
CA LEU A 206 -6.92 -21.48 -1.66
C LEU A 206 -6.37 -22.43 -2.73
N LEU A 207 -5.35 -22.03 -3.47
CA LEU A 207 -4.67 -22.90 -4.44
C LEU A 207 -3.97 -24.10 -3.77
N LYS A 208 -3.38 -23.91 -2.58
CA LYS A 208 -2.89 -25.05 -1.77
C LYS A 208 -4.02 -25.99 -1.36
N ALA A 209 -5.18 -25.46 -0.99
CA ALA A 209 -6.35 -26.28 -0.65
C ALA A 209 -6.86 -27.09 -1.86
N LYS A 210 -6.78 -26.54 -3.08
CA LYS A 210 -7.07 -27.27 -4.32
C LYS A 210 -6.23 -28.54 -4.45
N ALA A 211 -4.91 -28.43 -4.25
CA ALA A 211 -3.99 -29.57 -4.33
C ALA A 211 -4.34 -30.66 -3.30
N PHE A 212 -4.73 -30.26 -2.10
CA PHE A 212 -5.18 -31.18 -1.06
C PHE A 212 -6.49 -31.91 -1.42
N ILE A 213 -7.50 -31.18 -1.91
CA ILE A 213 -8.78 -31.79 -2.33
C ILE A 213 -8.57 -32.77 -3.48
N LYS A 214 -7.77 -32.40 -4.50
CA LYS A 214 -7.45 -33.30 -5.61
C LYS A 214 -6.81 -34.61 -5.12
N LYS A 215 -5.88 -34.53 -4.17
CA LYS A 215 -5.25 -35.72 -3.58
C LYS A 215 -6.27 -36.63 -2.86
N GLN A 216 -7.27 -36.05 -2.20
CA GLN A 216 -8.32 -36.83 -1.52
C GLN A 216 -9.34 -37.46 -2.48
N GLN A 217 -9.52 -36.91 -3.68
CA GLN A 217 -10.46 -37.42 -4.68
C GLN A 217 -9.83 -38.45 -5.63
N ALA A 218 -8.50 -38.61 -5.58
CA ALA A 218 -7.75 -39.59 -6.36
C ALA A 218 -7.50 -40.91 -5.60
N ILE A 219 -7.97 -40.97 -4.35
CA ILE A 219 -8.05 -42.16 -3.48
C ILE A 219 -9.53 -42.54 -3.43
#